data_AF-A0A257GJI7-F1
#
_entry.id   AF-A0A257GJI7-F1
#
_cell.length_a   1.000
_cell.length_b   1.000
_cell.length_c   1.000
_cell.angle_alpha   90.00
_cell.angle_beta   90.00
_cell.angle_gamma   90.00
#
_symmetry.space_group_name_H-M   'P 1'
#
loop_
_entity.id
_entity.type
_entity.pdbx_description
1 polymer ?
#
loop_
_entity_poly.entity_id
_entity_poly.type
_entity_poly.pdbx_seq_one_letter_code
_entity_poly.pdbx_strand_id
1 'polypeptide(L)'
;MWVFALILAWPLLEIGLFVVVGGWLGLWATLAWVVISAVLGVGLIRGPGMLALREVRGGARLEALQPMAHGALIMLSGILLILPGFFTDFLGLLLLLPFVRTALIAVLAARVQVRGFGAHGGQADWVDAEYEEVVPERDKIGGVTRPSKWRED
;
A
#
# COMPACT_ATOMS: atom_id res chain seq x y z
N MET A 1 -2.36 -13.75 -26.64
CA MET A 1 -1.54 -13.16 -27.73
C MET A 1 -1.57 -11.63 -27.71
N TRP A 2 -2.73 -10.97 -27.51
CA TRP A 2 -2.83 -9.50 -27.46
C TRP A 2 -1.99 -8.81 -26.36
N VAL A 3 -1.90 -9.39 -25.17
CA VAL A 3 -1.08 -8.83 -24.07
C VAL A 3 0.40 -8.75 -24.45
N PHE A 4 0.92 -9.76 -25.15
CA PHE A 4 2.30 -9.74 -25.64
C PHE A 4 2.55 -8.59 -26.62
N ALA A 5 1.59 -8.33 -27.52
CA ALA A 5 1.67 -7.21 -28.45
C ALA A 5 1.70 -5.85 -27.73
N LEU A 6 0.92 -5.67 -26.64
CA LEU A 6 0.96 -4.44 -25.85
C LEU A 6 2.28 -4.26 -25.11
N ILE A 7 2.80 -5.33 -24.50
CA ILE A 7 4.10 -5.32 -23.80
C ILE A 7 5.23 -5.00 -24.78
N LEU A 8 5.15 -5.45 -26.03
CA LEU A 8 6.14 -5.14 -27.07
C LEU A 8 5.94 -3.73 -27.66
N ALA A 9 4.70 -3.31 -27.87
CA ALA A 9 4.38 -2.00 -28.43
C ALA A 9 4.79 -0.86 -27.50
N TRP A 10 4.68 -1.03 -26.19
CA TRP A 10 5.05 -0.01 -25.20
C TRP A 10 6.51 0.47 -25.31
N PRO A 11 7.55 -0.39 -25.20
CA PRO A 11 8.94 0.04 -25.34
C PRO A 11 9.27 0.50 -26.76
N LEU A 12 8.63 -0.07 -27.80
CA LEU A 12 8.81 0.41 -29.17
C LEU A 12 8.31 1.85 -29.34
N LEU A 13 7.19 2.20 -28.71
CA LEU A 13 6.67 3.56 -28.67
C LEU A 13 7.68 4.50 -27.99
N GLU A 14 8.25 4.11 -26.86
CA GLU A 14 9.26 4.92 -26.16
C GLU A 14 10.52 5.13 -27.00
N ILE A 15 11.06 4.06 -27.61
CA ILE A 15 12.23 4.16 -28.49
C ILE A 15 11.94 5.07 -29.68
N GLY A 16 10.75 4.96 -30.28
CA GLY A 16 10.32 5.84 -31.37
C GLY A 16 10.28 7.32 -30.95
N LEU A 17 9.71 7.62 -29.77
CA LEU A 17 9.74 8.97 -29.22
C LEU A 17 11.17 9.43 -28.93
N PHE A 18 12.04 8.58 -28.38
CA PHE A 18 13.45 8.94 -28.15
C PHE A 18 14.18 9.33 -29.43
N VAL A 19 13.93 8.65 -30.54
CA VAL A 19 14.53 8.98 -31.83
C VAL A 19 13.99 10.30 -32.36
N VAL A 20 12.67 10.50 -32.35
CA VAL A 20 12.05 11.73 -32.89
C VAL A 20 12.43 12.94 -32.06
N VAL A 21 12.20 12.88 -30.75
CA VAL A 21 12.47 13.97 -29.82
C VAL A 21 13.97 14.18 -29.65
N GLY A 22 14.76 13.10 -29.61
CA GLY A 22 16.22 13.18 -29.54
C GLY A 22 16.86 13.72 -30.81
N GLY A 23 16.24 13.51 -31.98
CA GLY A 23 16.66 14.16 -33.22
C GLY A 23 16.46 15.68 -33.17
N TRP A 24 15.45 16.17 -32.45
CA TRP A 24 15.15 17.61 -32.33
C TRP A 24 15.90 18.29 -31.18
N LEU A 25 15.98 17.65 -30.02
CA LEU A 25 16.64 18.18 -28.81
C LEU A 25 18.16 17.91 -28.78
N GLY A 26 18.62 16.87 -29.48
CA GLY A 26 19.98 16.37 -29.42
C GLY A 26 20.22 15.40 -28.25
N LEU A 27 21.25 14.56 -28.39
CA LEU A 27 21.57 13.47 -27.46
C LEU A 27 21.81 13.96 -26.02
N TRP A 28 22.57 15.05 -25.85
CA TRP A 28 22.90 15.52 -24.50
C TRP A 28 21.69 16.03 -23.74
N ALA A 29 20.76 16.70 -24.42
CA ALA A 29 19.53 17.18 -23.80
C ALA A 29 18.59 16.03 -23.42
N THR A 30 18.50 14.98 -24.24
CA THR A 30 17.68 13.80 -23.90
C THR A 30 18.27 12.97 -22.76
N LEU A 31 19.59 12.82 -22.72
CA LEU A 31 20.25 12.18 -21.58
C LEU A 31 20.07 12.98 -20.30
N ALA A 32 20.21 14.31 -20.36
CA ALA A 32 19.94 15.18 -19.22
C ALA A 32 18.49 15.04 -18.75
N TRP A 33 17.52 14.98 -19.67
CA TRP A 33 16.11 14.75 -19.36
C TRP A 33 15.90 13.42 -18.60
N VAL A 34 16.46 12.32 -19.10
CA VAL A 34 16.36 10.99 -18.45
C VAL A 34 16.95 11.00 -17.05
N VAL A 35 18.09 11.66 -16.85
CA VAL A 35 18.70 11.78 -15.52
C VAL A 35 17.82 12.62 -14.58
N ILE A 36 17.29 13.74 -15.07
CA ILE A 36 16.41 14.61 -14.29
C ILE A 36 15.12 13.87 -13.90
N SER A 37 14.47 13.17 -14.83
CA SER A 37 13.25 12.42 -14.54
C SER A 37 13.50 11.31 -13.52
N ALA A 38 14.60 10.56 -13.65
CA ALA A 38 14.97 9.54 -12.69
C ALA A 38 15.26 10.12 -11.29
N VAL A 39 15.99 11.23 -11.19
CA VAL A 39 16.26 11.91 -9.90
C VAL A 39 14.98 12.43 -9.27
N LEU A 40 14.09 13.04 -10.06
CA LEU A 40 12.77 13.47 -9.60
C LEU A 40 11.95 12.28 -9.09
N GLY A 41 11.86 11.20 -9.86
CA GLY A 41 11.14 9.99 -9.47
C GLY A 41 11.64 9.38 -8.16
N VAL A 42 12.96 9.24 -8.02
CA VAL A 42 13.58 8.78 -6.77
C VAL A 42 13.31 9.75 -5.61
N GLY A 43 13.39 11.05 -5.86
CA GLY A 43 13.08 12.09 -4.88
C GLY A 43 11.63 12.03 -4.38
N LEU A 44 10.67 11.77 -5.27
CA LEU A 44 9.27 11.59 -4.90
C LEU A 44 9.05 10.35 -4.01
N ILE A 45 9.70 9.23 -4.34
CA ILE A 45 9.59 7.99 -3.55
C ILE A 45 10.24 8.15 -2.16
N ARG A 46 11.35 8.90 -2.08
CA ARG A 46 12.06 9.13 -0.80
C ARG A 46 11.51 10.31 0.02
N GLY A 47 10.68 11.15 -0.58
CA GLY A 47 10.20 12.39 0.03
C GLY A 47 9.16 12.19 1.16
N PRO A 48 8.83 13.27 1.89
CA PRO A 48 7.85 13.25 2.99
C PRO A 48 6.41 12.91 2.60
N GLY A 49 6.10 12.68 1.32
CA GLY A 49 4.78 12.21 0.86
C GLY A 49 4.30 10.90 1.53
N MET A 50 5.24 10.17 2.15
CA MET A 50 5.02 9.03 3.05
C MET A 50 4.30 9.36 4.37
N LEU A 51 4.29 10.61 4.84
CA LEU A 51 3.74 10.95 6.17
C LEU A 51 2.22 10.81 6.24
N ALA A 52 1.50 11.04 5.12
CA ALA A 52 0.05 10.82 5.05
C ALA A 52 -0.35 9.34 5.20
N LEU A 53 0.55 8.40 4.92
CA LEU A 53 0.33 6.97 5.10
C LEU A 53 0.57 6.51 6.55
N ARG A 54 1.36 7.27 7.33
CA ARG A 54 1.75 6.89 8.70
C ARG A 54 0.69 7.25 9.76
N GLU A 55 -0.11 8.28 9.50
CA GLU A 55 -1.18 8.73 10.40
C GLU A 55 -2.39 7.76 10.44
N VAL A 56 -2.48 6.82 9.50
CA VAL A 56 -3.62 5.87 9.37
C VAL A 56 -3.53 4.70 10.38
N ARG A 57 -2.57 4.70 11.32
CA ARG A 57 -2.46 3.64 12.34
C ARG A 57 -3.62 3.61 13.37
N GLY A 58 -4.55 4.57 13.32
CA GLY A 58 -5.70 4.66 14.23
C GLY A 58 -7.05 4.41 13.56
N GLY A 59 -7.29 3.20 13.03
CA GLY A 59 -8.63 2.74 12.63
C GLY A 59 -8.99 3.03 11.17
N ALA A 60 -9.27 1.96 10.43
CA ALA A 60 -9.74 2.00 9.04
C ALA A 60 -11.16 2.57 8.94
N ARG A 61 -11.31 3.90 9.00
CA ARG A 61 -12.49 4.60 8.52
C ARG A 61 -12.34 4.88 7.03
N LEU A 62 -13.47 4.89 6.30
CA LEU A 62 -13.56 5.28 4.89
C LEU A 62 -12.85 6.63 4.60
N GLU A 63 -12.80 7.51 5.60
CA GLU A 63 -12.10 8.80 5.60
C GLU A 63 -10.58 8.69 5.34
N ALA A 64 -9.95 7.57 5.70
CA ALA A 64 -8.51 7.33 5.52
C ALA A 64 -8.13 6.83 4.12
N LEU A 65 -9.08 6.37 3.31
CA LEU A 65 -8.79 5.82 1.97
C LEU A 65 -8.32 6.89 0.99
N GLN A 66 -8.82 8.11 1.13
CA GLN A 66 -8.52 9.19 0.19
C GLN A 66 -7.07 9.71 0.33
N PRO A 67 -6.54 9.98 1.55
CA PRO A 67 -5.11 10.28 1.73
C PRO A 67 -4.18 9.16 1.26
N MET A 68 -4.54 7.89 1.52
CA MET A 68 -3.76 6.73 1.09
C MET A 68 -3.70 6.62 -0.45
N ALA A 69 -4.82 6.82 -1.13
CA ALA A 69 -4.87 6.79 -2.59
C ALA A 69 -4.00 7.90 -3.22
N HIS A 70 -4.01 9.11 -2.64
CA HIS A 70 -3.12 10.19 -3.11
C HIS A 70 -1.65 9.81 -2.92
N GLY A 71 -1.27 9.25 -1.77
CA GLY A 71 0.09 8.76 -1.51
C GLY A 71 0.51 7.66 -2.48
N ALA A 72 -0.37 6.69 -2.75
CA ALA A 72 -0.13 5.60 -3.70
C ALA A 72 0.05 6.12 -5.14
N LEU A 73 -0.76 7.08 -5.58
CA LEU A 73 -0.61 7.70 -6.91
C LEU A 73 0.68 8.52 -7.02
N ILE A 74 1.13 9.19 -5.96
CA ILE A 74 2.44 9.86 -5.95
C ILE A 74 3.56 8.82 -6.09
N MET A 75 3.48 7.70 -5.36
CA MET A 75 4.47 6.62 -5.52
C MET A 75 4.46 6.03 -6.93
N LEU A 76 3.27 5.79 -7.50
CA LEU A 76 3.13 5.32 -8.87
C LEU A 76 3.76 6.31 -9.87
N SER A 77 3.51 7.62 -9.70
CA SER A 77 4.16 8.65 -10.53
C SER A 77 5.68 8.62 -10.43
N GLY A 78 6.22 8.42 -9.23
CA GLY A 78 7.66 8.29 -9.02
C GLY A 78 8.25 7.06 -9.70
N ILE A 79 7.55 5.92 -9.63
CA ILE A 79 7.96 4.69 -10.32
C ILE A 79 7.96 4.92 -11.84
N LEU A 80 6.90 5.53 -12.38
CA LEU A 80 6.82 5.84 -13.81
C LEU A 80 7.99 6.71 -14.26
N LEU A 81 8.33 7.76 -13.50
CA LEU A 81 9.45 8.68 -13.82
C LEU A 81 10.84 8.05 -13.72
N ILE A 82 10.98 6.93 -13.01
CA ILE A 82 12.26 6.19 -12.94
C ILE A 82 12.47 5.37 -14.21
N LEU A 83 11.40 4.91 -14.86
CA LEU A 83 11.50 4.21 -16.12
C LEU A 83 11.79 5.25 -17.22
N PRO A 84 12.94 5.18 -17.90
CA PRO A 84 13.28 6.17 -18.91
C PRO A 84 12.33 6.05 -20.12
N GLY A 85 11.53 7.08 -20.36
CA GLY A 85 10.57 7.11 -21.47
C GLY A 85 9.92 8.48 -21.59
N PHE A 86 9.83 9.04 -22.79
CA PHE A 86 9.14 10.33 -22.97
C PHE A 86 7.65 10.24 -22.67
N PHE A 87 7.00 9.14 -23.08
CA PHE A 87 5.58 8.96 -22.82
C PHE A 87 5.32 8.58 -21.37
N THR A 88 6.12 7.67 -20.82
CA THR A 88 6.06 7.28 -19.41
C THR A 88 6.38 8.46 -18.47
N ASP A 89 7.36 9.30 -18.81
CA ASP A 89 7.68 10.52 -18.07
C ASP A 89 6.51 11.51 -18.11
N PHE A 90 5.91 11.72 -19.28
CA PHE A 90 4.72 12.56 -19.41
C PHE A 90 3.59 12.08 -18.50
N LEU A 91 3.30 10.78 -18.50
CA LEU A 91 2.28 10.19 -17.63
C LEU A 91 2.64 10.31 -16.14
N GLY A 92 3.90 10.10 -15.78
CA GLY A 92 4.40 10.27 -14.42
C GLY A 92 4.23 11.71 -13.93
N LEU A 93 4.68 12.69 -14.73
CA LEU A 93 4.51 14.12 -14.42
C LEU A 93 3.04 14.53 -14.39
N LEU A 94 2.21 14.01 -15.29
CA LEU A 94 0.77 14.28 -15.31
C LEU A 94 0.11 13.77 -14.02
N LEU A 95 0.49 12.58 -13.54
CA LEU A 95 -0.01 12.02 -12.28
C LEU A 95 0.52 12.77 -11.04
N LEU A 96 1.62 13.50 -11.16
CA LEU A 96 2.12 14.41 -10.13
C LEU A 96 1.26 15.67 -9.97
N LEU A 97 0.36 15.97 -10.93
CA LEU A 97 -0.57 17.08 -10.80
C LEU A 97 -1.75 16.73 -9.87
N PRO A 98 -2.08 17.58 -8.88
CA PRO A 98 -3.12 17.27 -7.89
C PRO A 98 -4.49 17.06 -8.52
N PHE A 99 -4.86 17.85 -9.53
CA PHE A 99 -6.14 17.74 -10.21
C PHE A 99 -6.31 16.39 -10.94
N VAL A 100 -5.23 15.87 -11.52
CA VAL A 100 -5.24 14.55 -12.20
C VAL A 100 -5.45 13.44 -11.18
N ARG A 101 -4.76 13.50 -10.04
CA ARG A 101 -4.95 12.51 -8.96
C ARG A 101 -6.37 12.52 -8.44
N THR A 102 -6.92 13.69 -8.12
CA THR A 102 -8.28 13.79 -7.59
C THR A 102 -9.31 13.27 -8.60
N ALA A 103 -9.15 13.59 -9.89
CA ALA A 103 -10.01 13.07 -10.94
C ALA A 103 -9.91 11.55 -11.09
N LEU A 104 -8.70 11.00 -11.10
CA LEU A 104 -8.48 9.55 -11.18
C LEU A 104 -9.07 8.82 -9.97
N ILE A 105 -8.88 9.36 -8.76
CA ILE A 105 -9.46 8.78 -7.54
C ILE A 105 -10.99 8.79 -7.61
N ALA A 106 -11.61 9.89 -8.06
CA ALA A 106 -13.06 9.98 -8.20
C ALA A 106 -13.60 8.94 -9.20
N VAL A 107 -12.93 8.79 -10.35
CA VAL A 107 -13.30 7.81 -11.38
C VAL A 107 -13.12 6.37 -10.89
N LEU A 108 -12.02 6.09 -10.18
CA LEU A 108 -11.77 4.77 -9.60
C LEU A 108 -12.77 4.44 -8.49
N ALA A 109 -13.03 5.38 -7.58
CA ALA A 109 -14.01 5.22 -6.50
C ALA A 109 -15.41 4.94 -7.03
N ALA A 110 -15.81 5.58 -8.14
CA ALA A 110 -17.10 5.32 -8.79
C ALA A 110 -17.21 3.91 -9.41
N ARG A 111 -16.09 3.27 -9.76
CA ARG A 111 -16.05 1.93 -10.37
C ARG A 111 -15.75 0.81 -9.39
N VAL A 112 -15.17 1.13 -8.24
CA VAL A 112 -15.05 0.20 -7.13
C VAL A 112 -16.44 0.04 -6.55
N GLN A 113 -17.18 -0.97 -7.01
CA GLN A 113 -18.23 -1.54 -6.18
C GLN A 113 -17.51 -1.96 -4.90
N VAL A 114 -17.83 -1.28 -3.80
CA VAL A 114 -17.53 -1.79 -2.47
C VAL A 114 -18.33 -3.08 -2.37
N ARG A 115 -17.80 -4.17 -2.94
CA ARG A 115 -17.93 -5.48 -2.35
C ARG A 115 -17.31 -5.25 -1.00
N GLY A 116 -18.14 -4.82 -0.05
CA GLY A 116 -17.78 -4.92 1.34
C GLY A 116 -17.25 -6.33 1.42
N PHE A 117 -15.98 -6.47 1.75
CA PHE A 117 -15.65 -7.55 2.63
C PHE A 117 -16.61 -7.32 3.78
N GLY A 118 -17.77 -8.00 3.72
CA GLY A 118 -18.49 -8.32 4.91
C GLY A 118 -17.38 -8.92 5.74
N ALA A 119 -16.91 -8.15 6.71
CA ALA A 119 -16.47 -8.74 7.95
C ALA A 119 -17.49 -9.85 8.15
N HIS A 120 -17.02 -11.11 8.10
CA HIS A 120 -17.78 -12.18 8.73
C HIS A 120 -18.04 -11.61 10.12
N GLY A 121 -19.23 -11.03 10.28
CA GLY A 121 -19.66 -10.44 11.52
C GLY A 121 -19.44 -11.54 12.51
N GLY A 122 -18.68 -11.23 13.56
CA GLY A 122 -18.22 -12.22 14.51
C GLY A 122 -19.36 -13.18 14.80
N GLN A 123 -19.22 -14.41 14.32
CA GLN A 123 -19.78 -15.50 15.06
C GLN A 123 -18.89 -15.52 16.30
N ALA A 124 -19.31 -14.75 17.32
CA ALA A 124 -18.88 -15.03 18.67
C ALA A 124 -19.31 -16.49 18.88
N ASP A 125 -18.35 -17.38 18.71
CA ASP A 125 -18.50 -18.80 18.93
C ASP A 125 -18.64 -18.95 20.45
N TRP A 126 -19.89 -18.83 20.93
CA TRP A 126 -20.22 -19.07 22.32
C TRP A 126 -20.02 -20.56 22.57
N VAL A 127 -18.87 -20.90 23.14
CA VAL A 127 -18.61 -22.24 23.64
C VAL A 127 -19.32 -22.34 24.99
N ASP A 128 -20.51 -22.95 25.00
CA ASP A 128 -21.17 -23.34 26.25
C ASP A 128 -20.27 -24.38 26.95
N ALA A 129 -19.54 -23.92 27.96
CA ALA A 129 -18.75 -24.79 28.81
C ALA A 129 -19.67 -25.48 29.81
N GLU A 130 -19.90 -26.78 29.63
CA GLU A 130 -20.52 -27.63 30.64
C GLU A 130 -19.55 -27.71 31.84
N TYR A 131 -19.97 -27.18 32.98
CA TYR A 131 -19.20 -27.24 34.22
C TYR A 131 -19.78 -28.34 35.11
N GLU A 132 -18.93 -29.26 35.55
CA GLU A 132 -19.26 -30.18 36.62
C GLU A 132 -18.75 -29.59 37.93
N GLU A 133 -19.67 -29.29 38.85
CA GLU A 133 -19.33 -28.72 40.15
C GLU A 133 -18.68 -29.81 41.01
N VAL A 134 -17.35 -29.89 40.97
CA VAL A 134 -16.59 -30.83 41.80
C VAL A 134 -16.67 -30.37 43.25
N VAL A 135 -17.64 -30.89 44.00
CA VAL A 135 -17.73 -30.69 45.44
C VAL A 135 -16.55 -31.42 46.09
N PRO A 136 -15.57 -30.72 46.69
CA PRO A 136 -14.48 -31.40 47.37
C PRO A 136 -15.04 -32.16 48.56
N GLU A 137 -14.83 -33.47 48.57
CA GLU A 137 -15.24 -34.32 49.68
C GLU A 137 -14.49 -33.90 50.94
N ARG A 138 -15.21 -33.20 51.84
CA ARG A 138 -14.68 -32.58 53.06
C ARG A 138 -14.01 -33.57 54.02
N ASP A 139 -14.24 -34.86 53.84
CA ASP A 139 -13.75 -35.90 54.75
C ASP A 139 -12.31 -36.38 54.45
N LYS A 140 -11.67 -35.90 53.37
CA LYS A 140 -10.25 -36.18 53.11
C LYS A 140 -9.29 -35.10 53.61
N ILE A 141 -9.82 -34.01 54.18
CA ILE A 141 -9.03 -32.97 54.84
C ILE A 141 -8.95 -33.26 56.36
N GLY A 142 -8.73 -34.53 56.70
CA GLY A 142 -8.41 -34.99 58.04
C GLY A 142 -6.92 -35.26 58.15
N GLY A 143 -6.12 -34.22 58.44
CA GLY A 143 -4.69 -34.37 58.65
C GLY A 143 -3.94 -33.05 58.59
N VAL A 144 -3.83 -32.39 59.74
CA VAL A 144 -2.93 -31.25 59.93
C VAL A 144 -1.50 -31.71 59.68
N THR A 145 -0.87 -31.33 58.56
CA THR A 145 0.59 -31.39 58.42
C THR A 145 1.18 -30.29 57.53
N ARG A 146 1.72 -29.30 58.26
CA ARG A 146 2.89 -28.42 57.99
C ARG A 146 2.92 -27.52 56.74
N PRO A 147 3.11 -26.19 56.91
CA PRO A 147 3.37 -25.30 55.79
C PRO A 147 4.76 -25.57 55.19
N SER A 148 4.81 -25.72 53.87
CA SER A 148 6.00 -26.01 53.08
C SER A 148 7.00 -24.84 53.07
N LYS A 149 8.28 -25.20 53.22
CA LYS A 149 9.46 -24.36 53.44
C LYS A 149 9.96 -23.64 52.16
N TRP A 150 9.14 -22.81 51.52
CA TRP A 150 9.45 -22.18 50.21
C TRP A 150 10.18 -20.83 50.26
N ARG A 151 10.89 -20.51 51.35
CA ARG A 151 11.85 -19.39 51.36
C ARG A 151 13.08 -19.76 52.16
N GLU A 152 14.14 -20.12 51.45
CA GLU A 152 15.53 -19.94 51.87
C GLU A 152 16.24 -19.31 50.67
N ASP A 153 16.58 -18.04 50.85
CA ASP A 153 17.69 -17.19 50.37
C ASP A 153 18.55 -17.67 49.19
#